data_AF-A0A2V8I3B4-F1
#
_entry.id   AF-A0A2V8I3B4-F1
#
_cell.length_a   1.000
_cell.length_b   1.000
_cell.length_c   1.000
_cell.angle_alpha   90.00
_cell.angle_beta   90.00
_cell.angle_gamma   90.00
#
_symmetry.space_group_name_H-M   'P 1'
#
loop_
_entity.id
_entity.type
_entity.pdbx_description
1 polymer ?
#
loop_
_entity_poly.entity_id
_entity_poly.type
_entity_poly.pdbx_seq_one_letter_code
_entity_poly.pdbx_strand_id
1 'polypeptide(L)'
;MGNWYNNITTAGPEQGDVAAWCARHDRQAYLTPTRDGITVVFDREVDRAADPGELGDLALLASLELGCRVLASAVYDDDVLLLALYDGGKQIGEYNSAGESTLGATMLCRAFGVRGRAPLVWVVLNSPRLPLFLFESFRHRALMRALKQPRWAVASGYTYIRRGERPHDLDESELLHVDGGR
;
A
#
# COMPACT_ATOMS: atom_id res chain seq x y z
N MET A 1 11.47 -11.73 14.63
CA MET A 1 10.86 -10.40 14.78
C MET A 1 10.26 -10.08 13.43
N GLY A 2 8.96 -10.29 13.26
CA GLY A 2 8.28 -10.04 11.99
C GLY A 2 7.90 -8.57 11.86
N ASN A 3 7.74 -8.12 10.62
CA ASN A 3 7.21 -6.80 10.32
C ASN A 3 5.69 -6.79 10.46
N TRP A 4 5.19 -5.71 11.06
CA TRP A 4 3.78 -5.38 11.07
C TRP A 4 3.65 -4.00 10.46
N TYR A 5 2.88 -3.81 9.39
CA TYR A 5 2.69 -2.47 8.82
C TYR A 5 1.45 -2.40 7.94
N ASN A 6 0.88 -1.20 7.90
CA ASN A 6 -0.23 -0.83 7.04
C ASN A 6 0.14 0.41 6.22
N ASN A 7 -0.24 0.42 4.95
CA ASN A 7 -0.21 1.63 4.12
C ASN A 7 -1.22 1.55 2.98
N ILE A 8 -1.52 2.70 2.39
CA ILE A 8 -2.28 2.76 1.15
C ILE A 8 -1.40 3.32 0.03
N THR A 9 -1.61 2.81 -1.18
CA THR A 9 -0.94 3.27 -2.40
C THR A 9 -1.98 3.82 -3.36
N THR A 10 -1.90 5.11 -3.68
CA THR A 10 -2.81 5.80 -4.60
C THR A 10 -2.19 5.84 -6.00
N ALA A 11 -3.04 5.72 -7.04
CA ALA A 11 -2.60 5.76 -8.44
C ALA A 11 -3.26 6.90 -9.22
N GLY A 12 -2.49 7.93 -9.56
CA GLY A 12 -2.90 9.09 -10.34
C GLY A 12 -2.62 10.42 -9.64
N PRO A 13 -3.14 10.67 -8.42
CA PRO A 13 -2.98 11.94 -7.73
C PRO A 13 -1.52 12.24 -7.35
N GLU A 14 -1.15 13.51 -7.43
CA GLU A 14 0.17 13.99 -7.02
C GLU A 14 0.27 14.09 -5.48
N GLN A 15 1.48 14.10 -4.94
CA GLN A 15 1.76 14.09 -3.50
C GLN A 15 1.03 15.22 -2.78
N GLY A 16 0.93 16.40 -3.41
CA GLY A 16 0.20 17.56 -2.88
C GLY A 16 -1.31 17.35 -2.78
N ASP A 17 -1.93 16.68 -3.76
CA ASP A 17 -3.37 16.40 -3.75
C ASP A 17 -3.72 15.42 -2.63
N VAL A 18 -2.90 14.36 -2.48
CA VAL A 18 -3.05 13.36 -1.42
C VAL A 18 -2.79 13.99 -0.05
N ALA A 19 -1.79 14.87 0.07
CA ALA A 19 -1.51 15.58 1.31
C ALA A 19 -2.65 16.52 1.72
N ALA A 20 -3.20 17.27 0.76
CA ALA A 20 -4.36 18.11 1.00
C ALA A 20 -5.58 17.28 1.40
N TRP A 21 -5.76 16.08 0.82
CA TRP A 21 -6.80 15.15 1.25
C TRP A 21 -6.58 14.66 2.69
N CYS A 22 -5.37 14.23 3.05
CA CYS A 22 -5.04 13.84 4.43
C CYS A 22 -5.35 14.97 5.41
N ALA A 23 -4.95 16.20 5.10
CA ALA A 23 -5.20 17.36 5.95
C ALA A 23 -6.70 17.66 6.13
N ARG A 24 -7.51 17.54 5.07
CA ARG A 24 -8.98 17.73 5.15
C ARG A 24 -9.67 16.68 6.01
N HIS A 25 -9.11 15.47 6.10
CA HIS A 25 -9.64 14.35 6.89
C HIS A 25 -8.97 14.21 8.25
N ASP A 26 -8.23 15.23 8.70
CA ASP A 26 -7.50 15.24 9.97
C ASP A 26 -6.59 14.01 10.17
N ARG A 27 -5.94 13.58 9.08
CA ARG A 27 -5.02 12.43 9.08
C ARG A 27 -3.59 12.88 9.33
N GLN A 28 -2.91 12.17 10.22
CA GLN A 28 -1.47 12.31 10.38
C GLN A 28 -0.77 11.27 9.52
N ALA A 29 0.02 11.73 8.55
CA ALA A 29 0.61 10.82 7.58
C ALA A 29 1.98 11.27 7.07
N TYR A 30 2.79 10.30 6.68
CA TYR A 30 3.93 10.52 5.80
C TYR A 30 3.56 10.10 4.38
N LEU A 31 3.91 10.93 3.40
CA LEU A 31 3.64 10.68 1.99
C LEU A 31 4.95 10.62 1.22
N THR A 32 5.08 9.60 0.37
CA THR A 32 6.21 9.49 -0.57
C THR A 32 6.08 10.53 -1.69
N PRO A 33 7.18 10.92 -2.36
CA PRO A 33 7.04 11.65 -3.61
C PRO A 33 6.25 10.81 -4.61
N THR A 34 5.51 11.48 -5.49
CA THR A 34 4.82 10.79 -6.58
C THR A 34 5.85 10.38 -7.63
N ARG A 35 6.00 9.07 -7.84
CA ARG A 35 6.83 8.51 -8.92
C ARG A 35 6.00 7.55 -9.75
N ASP A 36 6.07 7.69 -11.07
CA ASP A 36 5.26 6.94 -12.03
C ASP A 36 3.74 7.00 -11.73
N GLY A 37 3.28 8.15 -11.23
CA GLY A 37 1.89 8.40 -10.85
C GLY A 37 1.46 7.71 -9.55
N ILE A 38 2.38 7.16 -8.77
CA ILE A 38 2.09 6.47 -7.51
C ILE A 38 2.57 7.28 -6.30
N THR A 39 1.68 7.41 -5.32
CA THR A 39 1.94 8.02 -4.01
C THR A 39 1.56 7.04 -2.91
N VAL A 40 2.48 6.73 -2.00
CA VAL A 40 2.21 5.89 -0.83
C VAL A 40 1.96 6.77 0.39
N VAL A 41 0.91 6.43 1.14
CA VAL A 41 0.53 7.11 2.38
C VAL A 41 0.74 6.14 3.54
N PHE A 42 1.60 6.55 4.46
CA PHE A 42 1.79 5.90 5.75
C PHE A 42 0.97 6.67 6.78
N ASP A 43 -0.27 6.25 6.99
CA ASP A 43 -1.25 6.91 7.88
C ASP A 43 -1.09 6.39 9.32
N ARG A 44 -1.09 7.32 10.30
CA ARG A 44 -0.84 7.02 11.70
C ARG A 44 -1.98 6.25 12.35
N GLU A 45 -3.20 6.61 12.02
CA GLU A 45 -4.40 6.04 12.63
C GLU A 45 -4.51 4.56 12.25
N VAL A 46 -4.41 4.23 10.96
CA VAL A 46 -4.47 2.84 10.49
C VAL A 46 -3.24 2.00 10.88
N ASP A 47 -2.07 2.63 11.06
CA ASP A 47 -0.87 1.97 11.57
C ASP A 47 -0.93 1.70 13.09
N ARG A 48 -1.90 2.28 13.80
CA ARG A 48 -2.13 2.02 15.23
C ARG A 48 -3.43 1.27 15.50
N ALA A 49 -4.31 1.22 14.52
CA ALA A 49 -5.59 0.55 14.60
C ALA A 49 -5.42 -0.91 14.97
N ALA A 50 -6.22 -1.36 15.93
CA ALA A 50 -6.38 -2.79 16.22
C ALA A 50 -7.38 -3.44 15.26
N ASP A 51 -8.28 -2.65 14.66
CA ASP A 51 -9.28 -3.11 13.71
C ASP A 51 -8.74 -3.08 12.27
N PRO A 52 -8.64 -4.24 11.58
CA PRO A 52 -8.25 -4.30 10.18
C PRO A 52 -9.19 -3.52 9.24
N GLY A 53 -10.44 -3.25 9.65
CA GLY A 53 -11.42 -2.50 8.87
C GLY A 53 -11.03 -1.04 8.62
N GLU A 54 -10.30 -0.40 9.53
CA GLU A 54 -9.93 1.02 9.41
C GLU A 54 -9.08 1.31 8.16
N LEU A 55 -8.19 0.38 7.80
CA LEU A 55 -7.40 0.50 6.56
C LEU A 55 -8.28 0.43 5.32
N GLY A 56 -9.30 -0.43 5.34
CA GLY A 56 -10.27 -0.56 4.26
C GLY A 56 -11.14 0.68 4.11
N ASP A 57 -11.61 1.24 5.22
CA ASP A 57 -12.41 2.47 5.23
C ASP A 57 -11.61 3.67 4.70
N LEU A 58 -10.33 3.80 5.11
CA LEU A 58 -9.43 4.83 4.61
C LEU A 58 -9.24 4.69 3.09
N ALA A 59 -8.95 3.48 2.60
CA ALA A 59 -8.74 3.22 1.18
C ALA A 59 -10.00 3.43 0.33
N LEU A 60 -11.16 3.03 0.87
CA LEU A 60 -12.46 3.24 0.25
C LEU A 60 -12.73 4.74 0.08
N LEU A 61 -12.61 5.51 1.15
CA LEU A 61 -12.83 6.95 1.15
C LEU A 61 -11.85 7.68 0.22
N ALA A 62 -10.56 7.32 0.29
CA ALA A 62 -9.54 7.87 -0.60
C ALA A 62 -9.87 7.58 -2.07
N SER A 63 -10.25 6.34 -2.42
CA SER A 63 -10.58 5.98 -3.80
C SER A 63 -11.79 6.74 -4.35
N LEU A 64 -12.76 7.06 -3.48
CA LEU A 64 -13.95 7.81 -3.84
C LEU A 64 -13.62 9.28 -4.10
N GLU A 65 -12.96 9.93 -3.13
CA GLU A 65 -12.79 11.38 -3.16
C GLU A 65 -11.63 11.86 -4.03
N LEU A 66 -10.54 11.08 -4.08
CA LEU A 66 -9.43 11.37 -4.99
C LEU A 66 -9.74 10.88 -6.42
N GLY A 67 -10.85 10.16 -6.63
CA GLY A 67 -11.26 9.65 -7.93
C GLY A 67 -10.23 8.71 -8.56
N CYS A 68 -9.51 7.95 -7.73
CA CYS A 68 -8.36 7.15 -8.14
C CYS A 68 -8.45 5.71 -7.64
N ARG A 69 -7.57 4.84 -8.17
CA ARG A 69 -7.42 3.50 -7.61
C ARG A 69 -6.53 3.55 -6.38
N VAL A 70 -6.90 2.77 -5.37
CA VAL A 70 -6.17 2.69 -4.10
C VAL A 70 -5.93 1.24 -3.75
N LEU A 71 -4.67 0.89 -3.50
CA LEU A 71 -4.29 -0.42 -2.96
C LEU A 71 -4.00 -0.26 -1.46
N ALA A 72 -4.83 -0.87 -0.63
CA ALA A 72 -4.53 -1.08 0.78
C ALA A 72 -3.61 -2.31 0.92
N SER A 73 -2.55 -2.16 1.71
CA SER A 73 -1.58 -3.22 1.99
C SER A 73 -1.39 -3.36 3.49
N ALA A 74 -1.54 -4.58 4.00
CA ALA A 74 -1.28 -4.93 5.39
C ALA A 74 -0.42 -6.19 5.48
N VAL A 75 0.61 -6.15 6.32
CA VAL A 75 1.40 -7.34 6.68
C VAL A 75 1.34 -7.54 8.18
N TYR A 76 1.04 -8.78 8.59
CA TYR A 76 0.96 -9.19 9.99
C TYR A 76 2.07 -10.18 10.33
N ASP A 77 2.99 -9.75 11.20
CA ASP A 77 4.16 -10.52 11.71
C ASP A 77 4.97 -11.23 10.61
N ASP A 78 4.98 -10.66 9.40
CA ASP A 78 5.54 -11.28 8.19
C ASP A 78 4.96 -12.67 7.82
N ASP A 79 3.86 -13.08 8.43
CA ASP A 79 3.20 -14.37 8.19
C ASP A 79 2.05 -14.26 7.19
N VAL A 80 1.35 -13.13 7.17
CA VAL A 80 0.19 -12.88 6.32
C VAL A 80 0.33 -11.56 5.58
N LEU A 81 0.13 -11.58 4.26
CA LEU A 81 -0.06 -10.41 3.40
C LEU A 81 -1.53 -10.31 3.05
N LEU A 82 -2.15 -9.21 3.42
CA LEU A 82 -3.47 -8.81 2.95
C LEU A 82 -3.34 -7.63 1.99
N LEU A 83 -4.04 -7.70 0.87
CA LEU A 83 -4.19 -6.58 -0.05
C LEU A 83 -5.66 -6.37 -0.37
N ALA A 84 -6.11 -5.13 -0.51
CA ALA A 84 -7.43 -4.82 -1.03
C ALA A 84 -7.34 -3.66 -2.03
N LEU A 85 -7.95 -3.85 -3.20
CA LEU A 85 -7.95 -2.87 -4.28
C LEU A 85 -9.31 -2.18 -4.34
N TYR A 86 -9.29 -0.85 -4.36
CA TYR A 86 -10.46 0.01 -4.38
C TYR A 86 -10.48 0.88 -5.64
N ASP A 87 -11.68 1.10 -6.19
CA ASP A 87 -11.93 1.96 -7.35
C ASP A 87 -13.31 2.63 -7.19
N GLY A 88 -13.33 3.97 -7.12
CA GLY A 88 -14.56 4.75 -7.01
C GLY A 88 -15.41 4.43 -5.77
N GLY A 89 -14.79 4.26 -4.60
CA GLY A 89 -15.48 3.98 -3.34
C GLY A 89 -15.99 2.55 -3.20
N LYS A 90 -15.46 1.60 -3.98
CA LYS A 90 -15.81 0.17 -3.91
C LYS A 90 -14.56 -0.68 -3.84
N GLN A 91 -14.58 -1.70 -2.99
CA GLN A 91 -13.60 -2.77 -3.03
C GLN A 91 -13.87 -3.65 -4.26
N ILE A 92 -12.90 -3.73 -5.16
CA ILE A 92 -13.03 -4.50 -6.40
C ILE A 92 -12.27 -5.82 -6.38
N GLY A 93 -11.37 -6.03 -5.40
CA GLY A 93 -10.75 -7.33 -5.15
C GLY A 93 -9.88 -7.32 -3.91
N GLU A 94 -9.62 -8.51 -3.37
CA GLU A 94 -8.75 -8.73 -2.21
C GLU A 94 -7.82 -9.92 -2.39
N TYR A 95 -6.68 -9.86 -1.73
CA TYR A 95 -5.69 -10.92 -1.66
C TYR A 95 -5.42 -11.24 -0.20
N ASN A 96 -5.42 -12.53 0.12
CA ASN A 96 -5.00 -13.06 1.40
C ASN A 96 -4.01 -14.19 1.14
N SER A 97 -2.74 -14.01 1.54
CA SER A 97 -1.70 -15.02 1.33
C SER A 97 -1.95 -16.35 2.05
N ALA A 98 -2.86 -16.38 3.02
CA ALA A 98 -3.22 -17.55 3.82
C ALA A 98 -4.62 -18.10 3.52
N GLY A 99 -5.33 -17.57 2.52
CA GLY A 99 -6.73 -17.94 2.28
C GLY A 99 -7.23 -17.63 0.88
N GLU A 100 -8.56 -17.49 0.77
CA GLU A 100 -9.21 -17.16 -0.49
C GLU A 100 -8.85 -15.75 -0.95
N SER A 101 -8.80 -15.55 -2.26
CA SER A 101 -8.42 -14.29 -2.89
C SER A 101 -9.24 -14.06 -4.15
N THR A 102 -9.75 -12.86 -4.33
CA THR A 102 -10.49 -12.42 -5.53
C THR A 102 -9.64 -11.50 -6.41
N LEU A 103 -8.54 -10.96 -5.88
CA LEU A 103 -7.66 -10.03 -6.58
C LEU A 103 -6.82 -10.74 -7.63
N GLY A 104 -7.13 -10.48 -8.90
CA GLY A 104 -6.41 -11.02 -10.03
C GLY A 104 -5.17 -10.20 -10.43
N ALA A 105 -4.17 -10.89 -10.98
CA ALA A 105 -2.96 -10.24 -11.50
C ALA A 105 -3.23 -9.16 -12.55
N THR A 106 -4.22 -9.40 -13.43
CA THR A 106 -4.64 -8.42 -14.46
C THR A 106 -5.27 -7.18 -13.83
N MET A 107 -5.99 -7.32 -12.72
CA MET A 107 -6.61 -6.19 -12.02
C MET A 107 -5.54 -5.27 -11.44
N LEU A 108 -4.54 -5.84 -10.74
CA LEU A 108 -3.39 -5.09 -10.25
C LEU A 108 -2.62 -4.42 -11.38
N CYS A 109 -2.28 -5.17 -12.45
CA CYS A 109 -1.59 -4.59 -13.59
C CYS A 109 -2.36 -3.40 -14.20
N ARG A 110 -3.68 -3.50 -14.34
CA ARG A 110 -4.52 -2.40 -14.82
C ARG A 110 -4.54 -1.22 -13.84
N ALA A 111 -4.61 -1.49 -12.54
CA ALA A 111 -4.64 -0.45 -11.53
C ALA A 111 -3.39 0.43 -11.54
N PHE A 112 -2.23 -0.20 -11.76
CA PHE A 112 -0.93 0.46 -11.80
C PHE A 112 -0.45 0.81 -13.22
N GLY A 113 -1.33 0.73 -14.24
CA GLY A 113 -0.97 1.10 -15.62
C GLY A 113 0.09 0.22 -16.29
N VAL A 114 0.34 -0.98 -15.76
CA VAL A 114 1.42 -1.87 -16.23
C VAL A 114 0.91 -2.89 -17.23
N ARG A 115 1.53 -2.94 -18.41
CA ARG A 115 1.21 -3.92 -19.46
C ARG A 115 2.20 -5.08 -19.48
N GLY A 116 1.72 -6.27 -19.85
CA GLY A 116 2.54 -7.47 -20.07
C GLY A 116 3.13 -8.13 -18.82
N ARG A 117 2.82 -7.62 -17.61
CA ARG A 117 3.35 -8.18 -16.35
C ARG A 117 2.39 -9.13 -15.62
N ALA A 118 1.16 -9.29 -16.11
CA ALA A 118 0.17 -10.15 -15.49
C ALA A 118 0.66 -11.59 -15.21
N PRO A 119 1.44 -12.27 -16.09
CA PRO A 119 1.98 -13.58 -15.78
C PRO A 119 2.94 -13.56 -14.58
N LEU A 120 3.82 -12.57 -14.49
CA LEU A 120 4.77 -12.44 -13.38
C LEU A 120 4.05 -12.13 -12.06
N VAL A 121 3.08 -11.21 -12.10
CA VAL A 121 2.25 -10.88 -10.93
C VAL A 121 1.46 -12.10 -10.49
N TRP A 122 0.89 -12.87 -11.43
CA TRP A 122 0.17 -14.11 -11.12
C TRP A 122 1.06 -15.12 -10.42
N VAL A 123 2.30 -15.32 -10.89
CA VAL A 123 3.27 -16.18 -10.22
C VAL A 123 3.52 -15.72 -8.78
N VAL A 124 3.74 -14.43 -8.54
CA VAL A 124 3.97 -13.91 -7.18
C VAL A 124 2.77 -14.15 -6.26
N LEU A 125 1.55 -13.92 -6.74
CA LEU A 125 0.34 -14.11 -5.93
C LEU A 125 0.05 -15.58 -5.63
N ASN A 126 0.33 -16.50 -6.58
CA ASN A 126 -0.04 -17.91 -6.47
C ASN A 126 1.10 -18.82 -6.01
N SER A 127 2.32 -18.30 -5.88
CA SER A 127 3.44 -19.11 -5.38
C SER A 127 3.23 -19.48 -3.91
N PRO A 128 3.61 -20.70 -3.50
CA PRO A 128 3.54 -21.10 -2.11
C PRO A 128 4.46 -20.21 -1.26
N ARG A 129 4.09 -20.02 0.02
CA ARG A 129 4.89 -19.26 0.99
C ARG A 129 6.28 -19.87 1.11
N LEU A 130 6.40 -21.13 1.51
CA LEU A 130 7.70 -21.80 1.56
C LEU A 130 7.98 -22.61 0.29
N PRO A 131 9.23 -22.63 -0.21
CA PRO A 131 10.43 -21.96 0.32
C PRO A 131 10.66 -20.54 -0.22
N LEU A 132 9.78 -20.00 -1.08
CA LEU A 132 10.05 -18.80 -1.88
C LEU A 132 9.91 -17.47 -1.11
N PHE A 133 8.98 -17.40 -0.18
CA PHE A 133 8.62 -16.26 0.64
C PHE A 133 8.64 -16.67 2.12
N LEU A 134 9.85 -16.70 2.70
CA LEU A 134 10.02 -16.90 4.14
C LEU A 134 9.27 -15.84 4.96
N PHE A 135 9.15 -14.63 4.41
CA PHE A 135 8.42 -13.51 4.98
C PHE A 135 7.47 -12.92 3.93
N GLU A 136 6.25 -12.57 4.34
CA GLU A 136 5.26 -11.98 3.44
C GLU A 136 5.64 -10.55 2.99
N SER A 137 6.45 -9.81 3.77
CA SER A 137 7.09 -8.59 3.23
C SER A 137 7.97 -8.85 2.01
N PHE A 138 8.54 -10.06 1.85
CA PHE A 138 9.30 -10.42 0.64
C PHE A 138 8.36 -10.67 -0.54
N ARG A 139 7.20 -11.28 -0.29
CA ARG A 139 6.15 -11.41 -1.31
C ARG A 139 5.66 -10.03 -1.74
N HIS A 140 5.35 -9.15 -0.79
CA HIS A 140 4.93 -7.79 -1.09
C HIS A 140 6.00 -7.03 -1.91
N ARG A 141 7.28 -7.18 -1.57
CA ARG A 141 8.40 -6.62 -2.34
C ARG A 141 8.48 -7.18 -3.76
N ALA A 142 8.32 -8.50 -3.92
CA ALA A 142 8.32 -9.14 -5.22
C ALA A 142 7.13 -8.65 -6.08
N LEU A 143 5.97 -8.45 -5.44
CA LEU A 143 4.76 -7.94 -6.09
C LEU A 143 4.96 -6.51 -6.60
N MET A 144 5.44 -5.60 -5.75
CA MET A 144 5.72 -4.22 -6.17
C MET A 144 6.76 -4.17 -7.29
N ARG A 145 7.80 -5.00 -7.23
CA ARG A 145 8.77 -5.14 -8.33
C ARG A 145 8.13 -5.66 -9.63
N ALA A 146 7.24 -6.65 -9.54
CA ALA A 146 6.52 -7.19 -10.69
C ALA A 146 5.60 -6.13 -11.35
N LEU A 147 5.02 -5.26 -10.51
CA LEU A 147 4.22 -4.10 -10.91
C LEU A 147 5.08 -2.88 -11.29
N LYS A 148 6.42 -3.01 -11.36
CA LYS A 148 7.36 -1.91 -11.64
C LYS A 148 7.16 -0.68 -10.73
N GLN A 149 6.68 -0.90 -9.50
CA GLN A 149 6.42 0.16 -8.55
C GLN A 149 7.61 0.40 -7.61
N PRO A 150 7.72 1.61 -7.04
CA PRO A 150 8.73 1.91 -6.05
C PRO A 150 8.72 0.94 -4.86
N ARG A 151 9.90 0.64 -4.32
CA ARG A 151 10.06 -0.36 -3.27
C ARG A 151 9.70 0.14 -1.88
N TRP A 152 9.56 1.45 -1.70
CA TRP A 152 9.21 2.06 -0.42
C TRP A 152 7.78 1.80 0.03
N ALA A 153 6.91 1.28 -0.84
CA ALA A 153 5.57 0.81 -0.45
C ALA A 153 5.59 -0.40 0.51
N VAL A 154 6.77 -0.98 0.74
CA VAL A 154 6.92 -2.28 1.42
C VAL A 154 7.76 -2.14 2.68
N ALA A 155 7.39 -2.90 3.71
CA ALA A 155 8.12 -3.00 4.98
C ALA A 155 8.25 -1.65 5.70
N SER A 156 7.26 -0.77 5.56
CA SER A 156 7.22 0.50 6.27
C SER A 156 5.76 0.91 6.51
N GLY A 157 5.52 1.34 7.74
CA GLY A 157 4.29 1.99 8.21
C GLY A 157 4.63 3.30 8.92
N TYR A 158 3.63 4.03 9.39
CA TYR A 158 3.85 5.35 10.01
C TYR A 158 4.81 5.28 11.20
N THR A 159 4.65 4.29 12.08
CA THR A 159 5.45 4.15 13.30
C THR A 159 6.93 3.88 12.99
N TYR A 160 7.22 3.16 11.91
CA TYR A 160 8.58 2.88 11.45
C TYR A 160 9.26 4.19 11.00
N ILE A 161 8.60 4.95 10.13
CA ILE A 161 9.11 6.24 9.63
C ILE A 161 9.33 7.22 10.78
N ARG A 162 8.37 7.32 11.71
CA ARG A 162 8.49 8.18 12.88
C ARG A 162 9.67 7.81 13.79
N ARG A 163 10.10 6.54 13.81
CA ARG A 163 11.28 6.08 14.57
C ARG A 163 12.60 6.33 13.84
N GLY A 164 12.56 6.93 12.65
CA GLY A 164 13.73 7.17 11.80
C GLY A 164 14.09 5.99 10.90
N GLU A 165 13.24 4.95 10.83
CA GLU A 165 13.43 3.88 9.85
C GLU A 165 13.04 4.37 8.46
N ARG A 166 13.87 4.08 7.47
CA ARG A 166 13.71 4.61 6.12
C ARG A 166 13.23 3.52 5.17
N PRO A 167 12.15 3.77 4.41
CA PRO A 167 11.80 2.91 3.30
C PRO A 167 12.97 2.82 2.31
N HIS A 168 13.16 1.65 1.71
CA HIS A 168 14.28 1.42 0.78
C HIS A 168 14.19 2.36 -0.43
N ASP A 169 15.32 2.98 -0.81
CA ASP A 169 15.46 3.93 -1.92
C ASP A 169 14.69 5.26 -1.76
N LEU A 170 14.36 5.68 -0.53
CA LEU A 170 13.70 6.95 -0.25
C LEU A 170 14.52 7.84 0.70
N ASP A 171 14.82 9.06 0.28
CA ASP A 171 15.43 10.07 1.15
C ASP A 171 14.36 10.73 2.03
N GLU A 172 14.71 11.05 3.27
CA GLU A 172 13.82 11.69 4.24
C GLU A 172 13.36 13.08 3.75
N SER A 173 14.21 13.78 3.01
CA SER A 173 13.88 15.08 2.41
C SER A 173 12.78 15.00 1.34
N GLU A 174 12.50 13.81 0.81
CA GLU A 174 11.43 13.58 -0.17
C GLU A 174 10.08 13.22 0.48
N LEU A 175 10.09 12.87 1.77
CA LEU A 175 8.88 12.59 2.52
C LEU A 175 8.18 13.89 2.90
N LEU A 176 6.90 13.98 2.54
CA LEU A 176 6.03 15.05 3.01
C LEU A 176 5.27 14.58 4.24
N HIS A 177 5.40 15.31 5.34
CA HIS A 177 4.66 15.07 6.57
C HIS A 177 3.40 15.94 6.60
N VAL A 178 2.26 15.33 6.86
CA VAL A 178 1.00 16.02 7.15
C VAL A 178 0.72 15.88 8.64
N ASP A 179 0.76 17.00 9.33
CA ASP A 179 0.21 17.12 10.67
C ASP A 179 -1.31 17.33 10.53
N GLY A 180 -2.11 16.39 11.05
CA GLY A 180 -3.56 16.51 11.12
C GLY A 180 -3.98 17.88 11.63
N GLY A 181 -5.06 18.42 11.06
CA GLY A 181 -5.53 19.77 11.35
C GLY A 181 -5.82 19.95 12.85
N ARG A 182 -5.22 20.98 13.45
CA ARG A 182 -5.54 21.41 14.83
C ARG A 182 -7.01 21.77 15.02
#